data_AF-A0AAW0FE29-F1
#
_entry.id   AF-A0AAW0FE29-F1
#
_cell.length_a   1.000
_cell.length_b   1.000
_cell.length_c   1.000
_cell.angle_alpha   90.00
_cell.angle_beta   90.00
_cell.angle_gamma   90.00
#
_symmetry.space_group_name_H-M   'P 1'
#
loop_
_entity.id
_entity.type
_entity.pdbx_description
1 polymer ?
#
loop_
_entity_poly.entity_id
_entity_poly.type
_entity_poly.pdbx_seq_one_letter_code
_entity_poly.pdbx_strand_id
1 'polypeptide(L)'
;MVQAIAAFMEFCYIMRRAVVDEQDLKAAKTALARFEQYRVIFQLAGVRPTGFSLPRMHSLKHYLQHVREFGAPNGLCSSITEAKHIKAVKEPWRRSSRFEALGQMLLTNQRLDKLSAYHADFKSRGMLSGTCLSAAIETFLDEIDDDSDDDPDDDSDDREDGVAPLPHPRRESPPANNPFAAMKDQGPVHGPRALSSVVLASCSVRGIPKDIDHISTHYNIETLPLYTSRFLHQGKPPFLIGANWL
;
A
#
# COMPACT_ATOMS: atom_id res chain seq x y z
N MET A 1 4.10 -27.49 -33.12
CA MET A 1 3.81 -26.25 -32.34
C MET A 1 4.35 -26.32 -30.92
N VAL A 2 3.99 -27.33 -30.11
CA VAL A 2 4.39 -27.45 -28.68
C VAL A 2 5.88 -27.17 -28.43
N GLN A 3 6.80 -27.79 -29.18
CA GLN A 3 8.26 -27.57 -29.02
C GLN A 3 8.70 -26.10 -29.16
N ALA A 4 8.06 -25.31 -30.03
CA ALA A 4 8.36 -23.89 -30.18
C ALA A 4 7.90 -23.09 -28.95
N ILE A 5 6.72 -23.41 -28.42
CA ILE A 5 6.18 -22.78 -27.21
C ILE A 5 7.03 -23.17 -26.00
N ALA A 6 7.41 -24.45 -25.87
CA ALA A 6 8.27 -24.94 -24.80
C ALA A 6 9.64 -24.23 -24.80
N ALA A 7 10.33 -24.17 -25.94
CA ALA A 7 11.62 -23.47 -26.05
C ALA A 7 11.53 -21.95 -25.76
N PHE A 8 10.44 -21.30 -26.16
CA PHE A 8 10.18 -19.90 -25.82
C PHE A 8 9.90 -19.70 -24.33
N MET A 9 9.08 -20.56 -23.72
CA MET A 9 8.77 -20.51 -22.29
C MET A 9 10.02 -20.79 -21.45
N GLU A 10 10.87 -21.73 -21.85
CA GLU A 10 12.15 -22.04 -21.21
C GLU A 10 13.08 -20.81 -21.20
N PHE A 11 13.25 -20.14 -22.34
CA PHE A 11 13.94 -18.85 -22.41
C PHE A 11 13.32 -17.81 -21.46
N CYS A 12 11.99 -17.67 -21.48
CA CYS A 12 11.29 -16.70 -20.62
C CYS A 12 11.42 -17.03 -19.11
N TYR A 13 11.50 -18.29 -18.71
CA TYR A 13 11.71 -18.66 -17.31
C TYR A 13 13.14 -18.36 -16.86
N ILE A 14 14.15 -18.69 -17.66
CA ILE A 14 15.55 -18.37 -17.33
C ILE A 14 15.74 -16.85 -17.21
N MET A 15 15.21 -16.06 -18.15
CA MET A 15 15.28 -14.59 -18.11
C MET A 15 14.43 -13.93 -17.01
N ARG A 16 13.62 -14.69 -16.25
CA ARG A 16 12.85 -14.20 -15.10
C ARG A 16 13.46 -14.54 -13.75
N ARG A 17 14.55 -15.32 -13.70
CA ARG A 17 15.25 -15.64 -12.45
C ARG A 17 15.79 -14.37 -11.77
N ALA A 18 15.82 -14.38 -10.43
CA ALA A 18 16.44 -13.32 -9.64
C ALA A 18 17.96 -13.28 -9.79
N VAL A 19 18.58 -14.42 -10.07
CA VAL A 19 20.01 -14.58 -10.38
C VAL A 19 20.14 -15.40 -11.67
N VAL A 20 20.93 -14.88 -12.60
CA VAL A 20 21.22 -15.47 -13.91
C VAL A 20 22.75 -15.50 -14.06
N ASP A 21 23.33 -16.69 -14.17
CA ASP A 21 24.78 -16.87 -14.38
C ASP A 21 25.16 -17.15 -15.85
N GLU A 22 26.44 -17.38 -16.14
CA GLU A 22 26.91 -17.65 -17.51
C GLU A 22 26.55 -19.09 -18.00
N GLN A 23 26.11 -20.00 -17.13
CA GLN A 23 25.47 -21.27 -17.53
C GLN A 23 24.02 -21.00 -17.94
N ASP A 24 23.28 -20.20 -17.15
CA ASP A 24 21.93 -19.75 -17.51
C ASP A 24 21.90 -18.98 -18.83
N LEU A 25 22.87 -18.09 -19.07
CA LEU A 25 22.97 -17.37 -20.35
C LEU A 25 23.23 -18.33 -21.52
N LYS A 26 24.00 -19.40 -21.33
CA LYS A 26 24.18 -20.46 -22.34
C LYS A 26 22.89 -21.26 -22.55
N ALA A 27 22.19 -21.63 -21.48
CA ALA A 27 20.89 -22.32 -21.56
C ALA A 27 19.84 -21.45 -22.28
N ALA A 28 19.74 -20.16 -21.95
CA ALA A 28 18.86 -19.20 -22.59
C ALA A 28 19.20 -19.02 -24.08
N LYS A 29 20.49 -18.95 -24.45
CA LYS A 29 20.92 -18.90 -25.86
C LYS A 29 20.47 -20.15 -26.63
N THR A 30 20.59 -21.33 -26.02
CA THR A 30 20.16 -22.62 -26.58
C THR A 30 18.63 -22.75 -26.66
N ALA A 31 17.88 -22.21 -25.69
CA ALA A 31 16.43 -22.13 -25.72
C ALA A 31 15.93 -21.17 -26.83
N LEU A 32 16.55 -19.98 -26.94
CA LEU A 32 16.23 -19.03 -28.00
C LEU A 32 16.54 -19.59 -29.39
N ALA A 33 17.66 -20.29 -29.57
CA ALA A 33 18.01 -20.95 -30.83
C ALA A 33 16.99 -22.04 -31.22
N ARG A 34 16.58 -22.91 -30.28
CA ARG A 34 15.49 -23.88 -30.50
C ARG A 34 14.17 -23.21 -30.85
N PHE A 35 13.83 -22.08 -30.22
CA PHE A 35 12.66 -21.30 -30.62
C PHE A 35 12.77 -20.72 -32.03
N GLU A 36 13.92 -20.15 -32.41
CA GLU A 36 14.15 -19.62 -33.76
C GLU A 36 14.09 -20.70 -34.85
N GLN A 37 14.46 -21.94 -34.53
CA GLN A 37 14.28 -23.13 -35.38
C GLN A 37 12.81 -23.57 -35.46
N TYR A 38 12.19 -23.87 -34.31
CA TYR A 38 10.85 -24.48 -34.29
C TYR A 38 9.71 -23.50 -34.63
N ARG A 39 9.90 -22.18 -34.51
CA ARG A 39 8.84 -21.18 -34.79
C ARG A 39 8.27 -21.26 -36.21
N VAL A 40 9.01 -21.80 -37.19
CA VAL A 40 8.57 -21.96 -38.59
C VAL A 40 7.22 -22.69 -38.69
N ILE A 41 6.89 -23.55 -37.73
CA ILE A 41 5.58 -24.20 -37.64
C ILE A 41 4.39 -23.22 -37.58
N PHE A 42 4.58 -21.98 -37.09
CA PHE A 42 3.53 -20.96 -37.07
C PHE A 42 3.29 -20.33 -38.46
N GLN A 43 4.25 -20.38 -39.39
CA GLN A 43 4.01 -20.08 -40.81
C GLN A 43 3.25 -21.23 -41.47
N LEU A 44 3.75 -22.46 -41.29
CA LEU A 44 3.17 -23.67 -41.90
C LEU A 44 1.73 -23.94 -41.45
N ALA A 45 1.39 -23.66 -40.19
CA ALA A 45 0.04 -23.80 -39.65
C ALA A 45 -0.88 -22.59 -39.95
N GLY A 46 -0.49 -21.67 -40.84
CA GLY A 46 -1.28 -20.49 -41.22
C GLY A 46 -1.44 -19.40 -40.14
N VAL A 47 -1.02 -19.66 -38.89
CA VAL A 47 -1.13 -18.73 -37.75
C VAL A 47 -0.42 -17.40 -38.01
N ARG A 48 0.70 -17.42 -38.74
CA ARG A 48 1.40 -16.21 -39.17
C ARG A 48 2.21 -16.42 -40.46
N PRO A 49 1.60 -16.30 -41.65
CA PRO A 49 2.29 -16.57 -42.92
C PRO A 49 3.39 -15.55 -43.23
N THR A 50 3.23 -14.30 -42.83
CA THR A 50 4.11 -13.15 -43.14
C THR A 50 5.47 -13.14 -42.40
N GLY A 51 5.89 -14.27 -41.81
CA GLY A 51 7.20 -14.41 -41.18
C GLY A 51 7.29 -13.82 -39.77
N PHE A 52 8.51 -13.51 -39.31
CA PHE A 52 8.82 -13.31 -37.89
C PHE A 52 9.33 -11.92 -37.48
N SER A 53 9.15 -10.91 -38.33
CA SER A 53 9.60 -9.51 -38.17
C SER A 53 8.87 -8.68 -37.08
N LEU A 54 8.61 -9.22 -35.89
CA LEU A 54 8.07 -8.43 -34.77
C LEU A 54 9.20 -7.74 -34.00
N PRO A 55 9.04 -6.46 -33.60
CA PRO A 55 9.96 -5.79 -32.67
C PRO A 55 10.19 -6.59 -31.39
N ARG A 56 9.11 -7.16 -30.81
CA ARG A 56 9.19 -8.02 -29.60
C ARG A 56 10.00 -9.30 -29.81
N MET A 57 10.05 -9.85 -31.03
CA MET A 57 10.86 -11.05 -31.34
C MET A 57 12.32 -10.69 -31.61
N HIS A 58 12.58 -9.55 -32.26
CA HIS A 58 13.94 -9.02 -32.41
C HIS A 58 14.57 -8.71 -31.04
N SER A 59 13.81 -8.09 -30.14
CA SER A 59 14.25 -7.72 -28.78
C SER A 59 14.81 -8.90 -27.98
N LEU A 60 14.33 -10.13 -28.20
CA LEU A 60 14.79 -11.34 -27.48
C LEU A 60 16.30 -11.57 -27.61
N LYS A 61 16.92 -11.14 -28.72
CA LYS A 61 18.36 -11.32 -28.96
C LYS A 61 19.22 -10.45 -28.03
N HIS A 62 18.70 -9.28 -27.64
CA HIS A 62 19.42 -8.29 -26.84
C HIS A 62 19.37 -8.58 -25.34
N TYR A 63 18.44 -9.43 -24.86
CA TYR A 63 18.36 -9.83 -23.45
C TYR A 63 19.68 -10.40 -22.91
N LEU A 64 20.40 -11.22 -23.70
CA LEU A 64 21.67 -11.81 -23.27
C LEU A 64 22.83 -10.81 -23.18
N GLN A 65 22.70 -9.66 -23.84
CA GLN A 65 23.63 -8.55 -23.72
C GLN A 65 23.24 -7.70 -22.50
N HIS A 66 21.97 -7.27 -22.42
CA HIS A 66 21.47 -6.47 -21.30
C HIS A 66 21.61 -7.14 -19.93
N VAL A 67 21.49 -8.47 -19.83
CA VAL A 67 21.73 -9.18 -18.56
C VAL A 67 23.21 -9.15 -18.13
N ARG A 68 24.16 -9.04 -19.08
CA ARG A 68 25.59 -8.84 -18.75
C ARG A 68 25.92 -7.38 -18.45
N GLU A 69 25.22 -6.43 -19.07
CA GLU A 69 25.42 -4.98 -18.88
C GLU A 69 24.76 -4.45 -17.60
N PHE A 70 23.56 -4.95 -17.25
CA PHE A 70 22.68 -4.40 -16.22
C PHE A 70 22.22 -5.43 -15.17
N GLY A 71 22.65 -6.69 -15.28
CA GLY A 71 22.28 -7.77 -14.38
C GLY A 71 20.92 -8.43 -14.70
N ALA A 72 20.52 -9.40 -13.87
CA ALA A 72 19.25 -10.10 -14.03
C ALA A 72 18.07 -9.14 -13.79
N PRO A 73 17.02 -9.13 -14.65
CA PRO A 73 15.90 -8.20 -14.52
C PRO A 73 14.98 -8.52 -13.33
N ASN A 74 15.18 -9.65 -12.63
CA ASN A 74 14.46 -10.01 -11.39
C ASN A 74 12.92 -9.89 -11.49
N GLY A 75 12.36 -10.31 -12.63
CA GLY A 75 10.92 -10.21 -12.91
C GLY A 75 10.38 -8.79 -13.16
N LEU A 76 11.22 -7.75 -13.09
CA LEU A 76 10.83 -6.37 -13.38
C LEU A 76 10.36 -6.25 -14.83
N CYS A 77 9.19 -5.66 -14.99
CA CYS A 77 8.57 -5.42 -16.29
C CYS A 77 7.63 -4.21 -16.20
N SER A 78 7.24 -3.68 -17.36
CA SER A 78 6.44 -2.46 -17.45
C SER A 78 5.06 -2.54 -16.80
N SER A 79 4.52 -3.71 -16.49
CA SER A 79 3.26 -3.83 -15.75
C SER A 79 3.38 -3.36 -14.28
N ILE A 80 4.55 -3.49 -13.66
CA ILE A 80 4.79 -3.03 -12.27
C ILE A 80 4.80 -1.50 -12.22
N THR A 81 5.53 -0.86 -13.12
CA THR A 81 5.56 0.61 -13.22
C THR A 81 4.24 1.17 -13.73
N GLU A 82 3.59 0.51 -14.70
CA GLU A 82 2.25 0.88 -15.19
C GLU A 82 1.18 0.74 -14.09
N ALA A 83 1.23 -0.27 -13.22
CA ALA A 83 0.30 -0.39 -12.09
C ALA A 83 0.42 0.79 -11.11
N LYS A 84 1.64 1.22 -10.78
CA LYS A 84 1.86 2.42 -9.94
C LYS A 84 1.50 3.71 -10.70
N HIS A 85 1.75 3.79 -12.01
CA HIS A 85 1.37 4.91 -12.88
C HIS A 85 -0.16 5.06 -13.02
N ILE A 86 -0.92 3.95 -13.09
CA ILE A 86 -2.38 3.96 -13.02
C ILE A 86 -2.84 4.63 -11.73
N LYS A 87 -2.28 4.21 -10.58
CA LYS A 87 -2.66 4.75 -9.26
C LYS A 87 -2.18 6.19 -8.99
N ALA A 88 -0.98 6.55 -9.42
CA ALA A 88 -0.38 7.85 -9.13
C ALA A 88 -0.65 8.93 -10.19
N VAL A 89 -1.07 8.55 -11.41
CA VAL A 89 -1.28 9.49 -12.52
C VAL A 89 -2.66 9.31 -13.16
N LYS A 90 -3.01 8.13 -13.67
CA LYS A 90 -4.26 7.97 -14.46
C LYS A 90 -5.53 8.14 -13.62
N GLU A 91 -5.58 7.58 -12.41
CA GLU A 91 -6.72 7.75 -11.49
C GLU A 91 -6.85 9.18 -10.95
N PRO A 92 -5.77 9.84 -10.45
CA PRO A 92 -5.81 11.26 -10.09
C PRO A 92 -6.16 12.20 -11.25
N TRP A 93 -5.63 11.96 -12.47
CA TRP A 93 -5.98 12.74 -13.65
C TRP A 93 -7.48 12.65 -13.98
N ARG A 94 -8.04 11.44 -14.00
CA ARG A 94 -9.48 11.22 -14.22
C ARG A 94 -10.34 11.98 -13.19
N ARG A 95 -9.89 12.04 -11.93
CA ARG A 95 -10.55 12.72 -10.79
C ARG A 95 -10.40 14.26 -10.81
N SER A 96 -9.33 14.78 -11.41
CA SER A 96 -9.06 16.22 -11.50
C SER A 96 -10.09 16.96 -12.38
N SER A 97 -10.25 18.26 -12.17
CA SER A 97 -11.02 19.13 -13.09
C SER A 97 -10.32 19.39 -14.43
N ARG A 98 -9.13 18.80 -14.67
CA ARG A 98 -8.24 18.98 -15.83
C ARG A 98 -7.63 20.38 -15.99
N PHE A 99 -8.20 21.42 -15.38
CA PHE A 99 -7.59 22.74 -15.22
C PHE A 99 -6.61 22.75 -14.03
N GLU A 100 -5.36 23.21 -14.22
CA GLU A 100 -4.28 23.13 -13.21
C GLU A 100 -4.16 21.75 -12.52
N ALA A 101 -4.34 20.69 -13.31
CA ALA A 101 -4.53 19.32 -12.82
C ALA A 101 -3.35 18.79 -11.99
N LEU A 102 -2.11 19.18 -12.31
CA LEU A 102 -0.91 18.66 -11.65
C LEU A 102 -0.94 18.89 -10.13
N GLY A 103 -1.32 20.10 -9.69
CA GLY A 103 -1.47 20.41 -8.26
C GLY A 103 -2.54 19.56 -7.59
N GLN A 104 -3.69 19.39 -8.26
CA GLN A 104 -4.79 18.54 -7.77
C GLN A 104 -4.38 17.06 -7.66
N MET A 105 -3.60 16.56 -8.61
CA MET A 105 -3.10 15.19 -8.66
C MET A 105 -2.07 14.93 -7.54
N LEU A 106 -1.13 15.86 -7.34
CA LEU A 106 -0.15 15.79 -6.25
C LEU A 106 -0.83 15.84 -4.87
N LEU A 107 -1.79 16.73 -4.66
CA LEU A 107 -2.60 16.78 -3.44
C LEU A 107 -3.45 15.51 -3.24
N THR A 108 -3.98 14.94 -4.33
CA THR A 108 -4.73 13.66 -4.28
C THR A 108 -3.83 12.51 -3.84
N ASN A 109 -2.64 12.38 -4.42
CA ASN A 109 -1.66 11.36 -4.03
C ASN A 109 -1.24 11.54 -2.56
N GLN A 110 -0.88 12.76 -2.15
CA GLN A 110 -0.49 13.04 -0.77
C GLN A 110 -1.60 12.69 0.24
N ARG A 111 -2.88 12.95 -0.09
CA ARG A 111 -4.03 12.56 0.74
C ARG A 111 -4.19 11.05 0.83
N LEU A 112 -4.03 10.32 -0.28
CA LEU A 112 -4.12 8.86 -0.31
C LEU A 112 -2.97 8.18 0.44
N ASP A 113 -1.74 8.69 0.31
CA ASP A 113 -0.58 8.18 1.05
C ASP A 113 -0.74 8.45 2.57
N LYS A 114 -1.23 9.64 2.94
CA LYS A 114 -1.58 9.99 4.35
C LYS A 114 -2.62 9.04 4.94
N LEU A 115 -3.74 8.83 4.23
CA LEU A 115 -4.80 7.91 4.66
C LEU A 115 -4.31 6.46 4.77
N SER A 116 -3.44 6.02 3.85
CA SER A 116 -2.83 4.68 3.89
C SER A 116 -1.93 4.49 5.12
N ALA A 117 -1.16 5.53 5.50
CA ALA A 117 -0.34 5.52 6.71
C ALA A 117 -1.19 5.50 7.99
N TYR A 118 -2.23 6.33 8.09
CA TYR A 118 -3.15 6.30 9.24
C TYR A 118 -3.87 4.96 9.40
N HIS A 119 -4.36 4.38 8.31
CA HIS A 119 -5.02 3.07 8.35
C HIS A 119 -4.06 1.96 8.83
N ALA A 120 -2.76 2.04 8.53
CA ALA A 120 -1.76 1.10 9.06
C ALA A 120 -1.49 1.30 10.57
N ASP A 121 -1.44 2.55 11.04
CA ASP A 121 -1.23 2.91 12.45
C ASP A 121 -2.45 2.58 13.33
N PHE A 122 -3.67 2.88 12.88
CA PHE A 122 -4.88 2.52 13.60
C PHE A 122 -5.06 0.99 13.64
N LYS A 123 -4.71 0.27 12.56
CA LYS A 123 -4.72 -1.19 12.55
C LYS A 123 -3.68 -1.81 13.49
N SER A 124 -2.47 -1.27 13.60
CA SER A 124 -1.44 -1.81 14.52
C SER A 124 -1.80 -1.57 15.99
N ARG A 125 -2.59 -0.54 16.29
CA ARG A 125 -3.15 -0.24 17.62
C ARG A 125 -4.45 -1.01 17.94
N GLY A 126 -4.96 -1.84 17.03
CA GLY A 126 -6.24 -2.54 17.19
C GLY A 126 -7.49 -1.66 17.00
N MET A 127 -7.34 -0.36 16.71
CA MET A 127 -8.43 0.62 16.55
C MET A 127 -9.29 0.41 15.28
N LEU A 128 -8.97 -0.58 14.46
CA LEU A 128 -9.75 -1.03 13.30
C LEU A 128 -10.11 -2.52 13.41
N SER A 129 -10.36 -2.98 14.63
CA SER A 129 -10.95 -4.29 14.91
C SER A 129 -12.47 -4.21 14.79
N GLY A 130 -13.12 -5.29 14.35
CA GLY A 130 -14.57 -5.30 14.14
C GLY A 130 -15.02 -4.56 12.87
N THR A 131 -16.30 -4.18 12.84
CA THR A 131 -16.94 -3.52 11.70
C THR A 131 -17.80 -2.35 12.18
N CYS A 132 -18.21 -1.47 11.25
CA CYS A 132 -19.20 -0.43 11.53
C CYS A 132 -20.46 -0.97 12.22
N LEU A 133 -20.84 -2.22 11.89
CA LEU A 133 -22.03 -2.88 12.42
C LEU A 133 -21.81 -3.45 13.83
N SER A 134 -20.62 -3.95 14.17
CA SER A 134 -20.37 -4.42 15.53
C SER A 134 -20.31 -3.24 16.51
N ALA A 135 -19.61 -2.17 16.15
CA ALA A 135 -19.58 -0.94 16.94
C ALA A 135 -20.98 -0.32 17.14
N ALA A 136 -21.83 -0.31 16.10
CA ALA A 136 -23.20 0.19 16.20
C ALA A 136 -24.16 -0.75 16.96
N ILE A 137 -23.82 -2.03 17.12
CA ILE A 137 -24.55 -2.96 17.99
C ILE A 137 -24.07 -2.80 19.44
N GLU A 138 -22.76 -2.63 19.65
CA GLU A 138 -22.17 -2.35 20.96
C GLU A 138 -22.79 -1.09 21.57
N THR A 139 -22.80 0.05 20.85
CA THR A 139 -23.43 1.29 21.37
C THR A 139 -24.93 1.16 21.61
N PHE A 140 -25.66 0.38 20.80
CA PHE A 140 -27.10 0.20 20.97
C PHE A 140 -27.45 -0.79 22.10
N LEU A 141 -26.50 -1.59 22.57
CA LEU A 141 -26.66 -2.40 23.78
C LEU A 141 -26.32 -1.58 25.03
N ASP A 142 -25.26 -0.76 24.96
CA ASP A 142 -24.94 0.22 26.02
C ASP A 142 -26.12 1.20 26.27
N GLU A 143 -26.79 1.66 25.19
CA GLU A 143 -28.00 2.50 25.26
C GLU A 143 -29.26 1.79 25.84
N ILE A 144 -29.23 0.47 26.06
CA ILE A 144 -30.35 -0.31 26.62
C ILE A 144 -30.15 -0.65 28.10
N ASP A 145 -28.91 -0.84 28.56
CA ASP A 145 -28.61 -1.09 29.98
C ASP A 145 -28.78 0.17 30.86
N ASP A 146 -28.71 1.37 30.27
CA ASP A 146 -28.86 2.68 30.96
C ASP A 146 -30.35 3.04 31.26
N ASP A 147 -31.33 2.32 30.70
CA ASP A 147 -32.77 2.67 30.70
C ASP A 147 -33.57 1.92 31.81
N SER A 148 -33.02 1.84 33.03
CA SER A 148 -33.63 1.09 34.17
C SER A 148 -33.55 1.76 35.57
N ASP A 149 -34.47 2.71 35.85
CA ASP A 149 -34.92 3.17 37.19
C ASP A 149 -35.76 2.08 37.93
N ASP A 150 -36.15 2.15 39.22
CA ASP A 150 -35.95 3.11 40.35
C ASP A 150 -34.92 2.54 41.38
N ASP A 151 -34.61 3.04 42.60
CA ASP A 151 -35.08 4.12 43.53
C ASP A 151 -33.90 4.43 44.52
N PRO A 152 -33.82 5.57 45.26
CA PRO A 152 -32.66 5.95 46.10
C PRO A 152 -32.79 5.61 47.61
N ASP A 153 -31.87 6.16 48.41
CA ASP A 153 -31.79 6.20 49.90
C ASP A 153 -31.45 4.89 50.67
N ASP A 154 -30.17 4.71 51.00
CA ASP A 154 -29.75 4.32 52.37
C ASP A 154 -28.44 5.02 52.74
N ASP A 155 -28.33 5.49 53.99
CA ASP A 155 -27.35 6.48 54.45
C ASP A 155 -26.20 5.80 55.22
N SER A 156 -24.98 5.80 54.68
CA SER A 156 -23.78 5.36 55.40
C SER A 156 -22.54 6.22 55.09
N ASP A 157 -22.26 7.21 55.95
CA ASP A 157 -21.07 8.09 55.95
C ASP A 157 -19.82 7.32 56.42
N ASP A 158 -19.14 6.63 55.48
CA ASP A 158 -17.77 6.14 55.68
C ASP A 158 -16.80 6.86 54.72
N ARG A 159 -15.83 7.56 55.29
CA ARG A 159 -14.87 8.43 54.57
C ARG A 159 -13.50 7.78 54.52
N GLU A 160 -13.01 7.45 53.33
CA GLU A 160 -11.59 7.14 53.13
C GLU A 160 -11.03 7.77 51.83
N ASP A 161 -9.71 7.93 51.80
CA ASP A 161 -9.02 8.97 51.03
C ASP A 161 -9.08 8.84 49.50
N GLY A 162 -9.19 10.00 48.83
CA GLY A 162 -9.20 10.10 47.37
C GLY A 162 -7.84 9.76 46.71
N VAL A 163 -7.77 8.60 46.06
CA VAL A 163 -6.60 8.17 45.28
C VAL A 163 -6.55 8.87 43.92
N ALA A 164 -5.54 9.73 43.73
CA ALA A 164 -5.32 10.41 42.45
C ALA A 164 -4.88 9.46 41.32
N PRO A 165 -5.27 9.70 40.05
CA PRO A 165 -4.85 8.88 38.91
C PRO A 165 -3.33 8.74 38.76
N LEU A 166 -2.87 7.50 38.52
CA LEU A 166 -1.45 7.13 38.47
C LEU A 166 -0.67 7.90 37.38
N PRO A 167 0.50 8.48 37.69
CA PRO A 167 1.33 9.15 36.69
C PRO A 167 1.98 8.15 35.73
N HIS A 168 1.92 8.42 34.43
CA HIS A 168 2.66 7.64 33.43
C HIS A 168 4.18 7.66 33.72
N PRO A 169 4.90 6.53 33.56
CA PRO A 169 6.32 6.46 33.82
C PRO A 169 7.11 7.34 32.83
N ARG A 170 7.70 8.43 33.34
CA ARG A 170 8.73 9.19 32.61
C ARG A 170 9.90 8.25 32.31
N ARG A 171 10.31 8.16 31.04
CA ARG A 171 11.61 7.57 30.70
C ARG A 171 12.72 8.46 31.25
N GLU A 172 13.36 7.99 32.31
CA GLU A 172 14.62 8.56 32.76
C GLU A 172 15.70 8.34 31.70
N SER A 173 16.50 9.37 31.44
CA SER A 173 17.71 9.24 30.62
C SER A 173 18.87 8.87 31.55
N PRO A 174 19.67 7.83 31.25
CA PRO A 174 20.77 7.43 32.13
C PRO A 174 21.82 8.55 32.25
N PRO A 175 22.48 8.69 33.41
CA PRO A 175 23.38 9.81 33.68
C PRO A 175 24.62 9.77 32.78
N ALA A 176 24.85 10.86 32.06
CA ALA A 176 25.98 10.98 31.13
C ALA A 176 27.29 11.31 31.88
N ASN A 177 27.99 10.27 32.35
CA ASN A 177 29.41 10.39 32.75
C ASN A 177 30.16 9.04 32.70
N ASN A 178 30.55 8.61 31.49
CA ASN A 178 31.63 7.66 31.28
C ASN A 178 32.34 7.95 29.93
N PRO A 179 33.58 8.50 29.93
CA PRO A 179 34.22 8.97 28.70
C PRO A 179 34.66 7.88 27.70
N PHE A 180 34.60 6.59 28.04
CA PHE A 180 35.22 5.51 27.26
C PHE A 180 34.28 4.34 26.87
N ALA A 181 32.96 4.55 26.86
CA ALA A 181 31.99 3.57 26.35
C ALA A 181 32.00 3.50 24.79
N ALA A 182 33.11 3.02 24.22
CA ALA A 182 33.40 3.14 22.81
C ALA A 182 32.61 2.19 21.89
N MET A 183 32.34 2.68 20.67
CA MET A 183 32.34 1.92 19.42
C MET A 183 31.50 0.63 19.36
N LYS A 184 30.19 0.80 19.11
CA LYS A 184 29.38 -0.25 18.45
C LYS A 184 29.20 0.09 16.98
N ASP A 185 29.50 -0.89 16.13
CA ASP A 185 29.39 -0.82 14.68
C ASP A 185 27.95 -0.54 14.24
N GLN A 186 27.75 0.51 13.43
CA GLN A 186 26.42 0.96 13.00
C GLN A 186 26.06 0.34 11.64
N GLY A 187 25.82 -0.97 11.66
CA GLY A 187 25.07 -1.64 10.60
C GLY A 187 23.70 -0.96 10.37
N PRO A 188 23.17 -0.96 9.14
CA PRO A 188 22.01 -0.14 8.77
C PRO A 188 20.76 -0.51 9.57
N VAL A 189 20.33 0.39 10.46
CA VAL A 189 19.12 0.22 11.28
C VAL A 189 17.91 0.14 10.36
N HIS A 190 17.22 -1.01 10.37
CA HIS A 190 15.97 -1.20 9.65
C HIS A 190 14.83 -0.39 10.30
N GLY A 191 14.67 0.86 9.86
CA GLY A 191 13.49 1.66 10.14
C GLY A 191 12.22 1.06 9.51
N PRO A 192 11.01 1.53 9.91
CA PRO A 192 9.75 1.06 9.37
C PRO A 192 9.72 1.17 7.84
N ARG A 193 9.32 0.09 7.14
CA ARG A 193 9.28 0.03 5.66
C ARG A 193 8.08 0.77 5.05
N ALA A 194 7.85 2.02 5.47
CA ALA A 194 6.94 2.96 4.84
C ALA A 194 7.76 3.91 3.95
N LEU A 195 7.53 3.90 2.63
CA LEU A 195 8.19 4.80 1.67
C LEU A 195 7.67 6.26 1.74
N SER A 196 6.85 6.59 2.73
CA SER A 196 6.21 7.89 2.93
C SER A 196 6.08 8.21 4.42
N SER A 197 7.13 8.78 5.01
CA SER A 197 7.05 9.39 6.34
C SER A 197 6.25 10.70 6.26
N VAL A 198 5.02 10.70 6.76
CA VAL A 198 4.21 11.91 6.86
C VAL A 198 4.62 12.69 8.09
N VAL A 199 5.27 13.84 7.90
CA VAL A 199 5.41 14.84 8.97
C VAL A 199 4.03 15.46 9.20
N LEU A 200 3.43 15.17 10.36
CA LEU A 200 2.25 15.88 10.84
C LEU A 200 2.67 17.25 11.39
N ALA A 201 1.76 18.23 11.35
CA ALA A 201 2.02 19.54 11.94
C ALA A 201 2.20 19.38 13.46
N SER A 202 3.31 19.87 14.02
CA SER A 202 3.59 19.83 15.46
C SER A 202 2.60 20.67 16.28
N CYS A 203 2.00 21.69 15.66
CA CYS A 203 0.93 22.48 16.24
C CYS A 203 -0.44 21.94 15.78
N SER A 204 -1.24 21.48 16.74
CA SER A 204 -2.68 21.28 16.54
C SER A 204 -3.33 22.60 16.10
N VAL A 205 -4.14 22.57 15.04
CA VAL A 205 -4.90 23.74 14.60
C VAL A 205 -6.00 24.01 15.61
N ARG A 206 -5.93 25.17 16.28
CA ARG A 206 -6.92 25.58 17.28
C ARG A 206 -8.22 26.00 16.60
N GLY A 207 -9.36 25.66 17.19
CA GLY A 207 -10.70 26.04 16.70
C GLY A 207 -11.37 25.02 15.77
N ILE A 208 -10.66 24.00 15.28
CA ILE A 208 -11.31 22.86 14.59
C ILE A 208 -11.83 21.88 15.66
N PRO A 209 -13.08 21.36 15.55
CA PRO A 209 -13.57 20.31 16.43
C PRO A 209 -12.72 19.02 16.34
N LYS A 210 -12.74 18.21 17.40
CA LYS A 210 -11.99 16.94 17.45
C LYS A 210 -12.78 15.73 16.93
N ASP A 211 -14.10 15.82 17.03
CA ASP A 211 -15.05 14.77 16.66
C ASP A 211 -15.50 14.91 15.20
N ILE A 212 -15.80 13.79 14.55
CA ILE A 212 -16.08 13.73 13.11
C ILE A 212 -17.42 14.34 12.72
N ASP A 213 -18.44 14.26 13.58
CA ASP A 213 -19.76 14.83 13.32
C ASP A 213 -19.72 16.35 13.52
N HIS A 214 -19.00 16.82 14.55
CA HIS A 214 -18.72 18.24 14.71
C HIS A 214 -17.84 18.81 13.58
N ILE A 215 -16.88 18.04 13.03
CA ILE A 215 -16.11 18.41 11.83
C ILE A 215 -17.03 18.45 10.58
N SER A 216 -17.95 17.49 10.46
CA SER A 216 -18.97 17.42 9.40
C SER A 216 -19.81 18.69 9.35
N THR A 217 -20.36 19.13 10.49
CA THR A 217 -21.09 20.40 10.62
C THR A 217 -20.19 21.61 10.35
N HIS A 218 -18.99 21.67 10.94
CA HIS A 218 -18.06 22.81 10.82
C HIS A 218 -17.64 23.09 9.37
N TYR A 219 -17.52 22.07 8.52
CA TYR A 219 -17.20 22.23 7.10
C TYR A 219 -18.41 22.13 6.16
N ASN A 220 -19.61 21.94 6.70
CA ASN A 220 -20.86 21.73 5.96
C ASN A 220 -20.78 20.55 4.96
N ILE A 221 -20.31 19.39 5.45
CA ILE A 221 -20.16 18.14 4.67
C ILE A 221 -20.83 16.98 5.41
N GLU A 222 -22.17 16.99 5.48
CA GLU A 222 -23.00 15.99 6.19
C GLU A 222 -22.63 14.52 5.94
N THR A 223 -22.11 14.21 4.75
CA THR A 223 -21.72 12.85 4.33
C THR A 223 -20.31 12.41 4.78
N LEU A 224 -19.54 13.29 5.42
CA LEU A 224 -18.17 13.04 5.87
C LEU A 224 -18.01 11.86 6.85
N PRO A 225 -18.90 11.66 7.85
CA PRO A 225 -18.78 10.55 8.80
C PRO A 225 -18.98 9.20 8.09
N LEU A 226 -20.05 9.09 7.30
CA LEU A 226 -20.37 7.92 6.49
C LEU A 226 -19.25 7.54 5.52
N TYR A 227 -18.66 8.52 4.82
CA TYR A 227 -17.56 8.24 3.90
C TYR A 227 -16.26 7.87 4.60
N THR A 228 -15.97 8.44 5.78
CA THR A 228 -14.79 8.10 6.56
C THR A 228 -14.91 6.70 7.17
N SER A 229 -16.05 6.35 7.76
CA SER A 229 -16.33 5.01 8.29
C SER A 229 -16.25 3.93 7.20
N ARG A 230 -16.89 4.16 6.04
CA ARG A 230 -16.75 3.27 4.86
C ARG A 230 -15.31 3.14 4.38
N PHE A 231 -14.54 4.23 4.35
CA PHE A 231 -13.14 4.17 3.94
C PHE A 231 -12.30 3.35 4.93
N LEU A 232 -12.45 3.58 6.23
CA LEU A 232 -11.68 2.92 7.29
C LEU A 232 -11.95 1.42 7.39
N HIS A 233 -13.21 0.98 7.36
CA HIS A 233 -13.54 -0.45 7.50
C HIS A 233 -13.56 -1.24 6.18
N GLN A 234 -13.81 -0.59 5.03
CA GLN A 234 -13.93 -1.30 3.73
C GLN A 234 -12.73 -1.10 2.80
N GLY A 235 -11.79 -0.19 3.12
CA GLY A 235 -10.59 0.09 2.33
C GLY A 235 -10.84 0.64 0.92
N LYS A 236 -12.09 1.01 0.60
CA LYS A 236 -12.53 1.47 -0.73
C LYS A 236 -12.84 2.97 -0.68
N PRO A 237 -12.21 3.82 -1.50
CA PRO A 237 -12.67 5.19 -1.68
C PRO A 237 -14.09 5.21 -2.29
N PRO A 238 -14.96 6.15 -1.90
CA PRO A 238 -16.41 6.04 -2.06
C PRO A 238 -16.97 6.04 -3.50
N PHE A 239 -16.12 6.28 -4.51
CA PHE A 239 -16.52 6.41 -5.92
C PHE A 239 -16.08 5.24 -6.81
N LEU A 240 -15.81 4.05 -6.24
CA LEU A 240 -15.47 2.83 -7.00
C LEU A 240 -16.67 1.97 -7.42
N ILE A 241 -17.90 2.47 -7.26
CA ILE A 241 -19.13 1.82 -7.73
C ILE A 241 -19.50 2.42 -9.09
N GLY A 242 -19.43 1.63 -10.17
CA GLY A 242 -19.94 2.02 -11.50
C GLY A 242 -18.92 2.14 -12.64
N ALA A 243 -17.63 1.96 -12.39
CA ALA A 243 -16.62 1.95 -13.47
C ALA A 243 -16.60 0.58 -14.19
N ASN A 244 -17.39 0.44 -15.27
CA ASN A 244 -17.22 -0.66 -16.22
C ASN A 244 -15.85 -0.55 -16.92
N TRP A 245 -15.17 -1.70 -17.09
CA TRP A 245 -13.81 -1.76 -17.63
C TRP A 245 -13.80 -2.26 -19.08
N LEU A 246 -13.47 -1.35 -20.00
CA LEU A 246 -12.93 -1.60 -21.33
C LEU A 246 -11.77 -0.60 -21.58
#